data_AF-A0A943GWZ9-F1
#
_entry.id   AF-A0A943GWZ9-F1
#
_cell.length_a   1.000
_cell.length_b   1.000
_cell.length_c   1.000
_cell.angle_alpha   90.00
_cell.angle_beta   90.00
_cell.angle_gamma   90.00
#
_symmetry.space_group_name_H-M   'P 1'
#
loop_
_entity.id
_entity.type
_entity.pdbx_description
1 polymer ?
#
loop_
_entity_poly.entity_id
_entity_poly.type
_entity_poly.pdbx_seq_one_letter_code
_entity_poly.pdbx_strand_id
1 'polypeptide(L)'
;MRIAEYKQTGTRTEEYTVTIPAEYDDEGNMTVEEHEEVRTREVPVMGLVYRDMTEEEIAEIEQMQSEVPEPEATAEDRIEAQVMYTALMTDTLLESEE
;
A
#
# COMPACT_ATOMS: atom_id res chain seq x y z
N MET A 1 -0.65 7.48 16.66
CA MET A 1 -0.87 7.17 15.23
C MET A 1 -1.15 5.67 15.11
N ARG A 2 -1.93 5.21 14.13
CA ARG A 2 -2.22 3.77 13.93
C ARG A 2 -1.60 3.29 12.63
N ILE A 3 -1.01 2.10 12.66
CA ILE A 3 -0.44 1.44 11.50
C ILE A 3 -1.31 0.25 11.10
N ALA A 4 -1.55 0.11 9.80
CA ALA A 4 -2.22 -1.06 9.23
C ALA A 4 -1.19 -2.12 8.91
N GLU A 5 -1.38 -3.33 9.43
CA GLU A 5 -0.51 -4.48 9.18
C GLU A 5 -1.31 -5.59 8.47
N TYR A 6 -0.71 -6.20 7.46
CA TYR A 6 -1.30 -7.36 6.81
C TYR A 6 -0.84 -8.63 7.53
N LYS A 7 -1.75 -9.28 8.26
CA LYS A 7 -1.46 -10.45 9.09
C LYS A 7 -2.49 -11.55 8.86
N GLN A 8 -2.16 -12.77 9.26
CA GLN A 8 -3.11 -13.86 9.26
C GLN A 8 -4.20 -13.57 10.30
N THR A 9 -5.44 -13.43 9.83
CA THR A 9 -6.62 -13.14 10.67
C THR A 9 -7.45 -14.39 10.93
N GLY A 10 -7.23 -15.47 10.17
CA GLY A 10 -7.90 -16.75 10.39
C GLY A 10 -7.38 -17.86 9.48
N THR A 11 -8.13 -18.95 9.43
CA THR A 11 -7.97 -20.04 8.46
C THR A 11 -9.30 -20.31 7.78
N ARG A 12 -9.23 -20.74 6.52
CA ARG A 12 -10.37 -21.23 5.74
C ARG A 12 -10.08 -22.64 5.31
N THR A 13 -11.04 -23.54 5.45
CA THR A 13 -10.97 -24.87 4.84
C THR A 13 -11.35 -24.76 3.37
N GLU A 14 -10.48 -25.26 2.49
CA GLU A 14 -10.73 -25.36 1.06
C GLU A 14 -10.63 -26.81 0.61
N GLU A 15 -11.61 -27.22 -0.19
CA GLU A 15 -11.60 -28.50 -0.90
C GLU A 15 -10.80 -28.36 -2.20
N TYR A 16 -10.00 -29.36 -2.52
CA TYR A 16 -9.26 -29.45 -3.77
C TYR A 16 -9.27 -30.89 -4.27
N THR A 17 -9.32 -31.03 -5.59
CA THR A 17 -9.22 -32.33 -6.27
C THR A 17 -7.76 -32.67 -6.53
N VAL A 18 -7.39 -33.92 -6.28
CA VAL A 18 -6.09 -34.49 -6.62
C VAL A 18 -6.31 -35.66 -7.56
N THR A 19 -5.68 -35.62 -8.73
CA THR A 19 -5.64 -36.76 -9.64
C THR A 19 -4.59 -37.75 -9.13
N ILE A 20 -5.03 -38.97 -8.80
CA ILE A 20 -4.18 -40.07 -8.39
C ILE A 20 -3.91 -40.92 -9.64
N PRO A 21 -2.64 -41.07 -10.06
CA PRO A 21 -2.31 -41.81 -11.27
C PRO A 21 -2.61 -43.30 -11.09
N ALA A 22 -2.77 -44.00 -12.22
CA ALA A 22 -2.91 -45.45 -12.21
C ALA A 22 -1.65 -46.13 -11.66
N GLU A 23 -1.83 -47.15 -10.83
CA GLU A 23 -0.75 -47.98 -10.32
C GLU A 23 -0.63 -49.28 -11.14
N TYR A 24 0.59 -49.77 -11.27
CA TYR A 24 0.91 -50.99 -12.01
C TYR A 24 1.78 -51.90 -11.14
N ASP A 25 1.62 -53.21 -11.29
CA ASP A 25 2.53 -54.19 -10.69
C ASP A 25 3.88 -54.27 -11.45
N ASP A 26 4.82 -55.05 -10.91
CA ASP A 26 6.14 -55.27 -11.51
C ASP A 26 6.09 -55.96 -12.90
N GLU A 27 4.94 -56.57 -13.24
CA GLU A 27 4.68 -57.23 -14.51
C GLU A 27 4.03 -56.29 -15.54
N GLY A 28 3.71 -55.05 -15.13
CA GLY A 28 3.10 -54.02 -15.97
C GLY A 28 1.58 -54.12 -16.10
N ASN A 29 0.90 -54.92 -15.26
CA ASN A 29 -0.55 -54.95 -15.20
C ASN A 29 -1.07 -53.86 -14.27
N MET A 30 -2.16 -53.20 -14.67
CA MET A 30 -2.78 -52.14 -13.87
C MET A 30 -3.44 -52.74 -12.62
N THR A 31 -3.10 -52.19 -11.47
CA THR A 31 -3.64 -52.58 -10.16
C THR A 31 -4.67 -51.57 -9.66
N VAL A 32 -4.49 -50.28 -9.97
CA VAL A 32 -5.39 -49.19 -9.60
C VAL A 32 -5.62 -48.29 -10.82
N GLU A 33 -6.87 -47.96 -11.11
CA GLU A 33 -7.22 -47.00 -12.16
C GLU A 33 -6.97 -45.55 -11.71
N GLU A 34 -6.65 -44.68 -12.66
CA GLU A 34 -6.57 -43.24 -12.41
C GLU A 34 -7.94 -42.74 -11.92
N HIS A 35 -7.92 -41.99 -10.83
CA HIS A 35 -9.13 -41.41 -10.25
C HIS A 35 -8.86 -40.08 -9.56
N GLU A 36 -9.92 -39.32 -9.32
CA GLU A 36 -9.86 -38.06 -8.58
C GLU A 36 -10.25 -38.28 -7.12
N GLU A 37 -9.48 -37.73 -6.20
CA GLU A 37 -9.79 -37.70 -4.77
C GLU A 37 -9.99 -36.26 -4.30
N VAL A 38 -11.11 -35.98 -3.64
CA VAL A 38 -11.37 -34.68 -2.99
C VAL A 38 -10.72 -34.68 -1.62
N ARG A 39 -9.82 -33.73 -1.39
CA ARG A 39 -9.14 -33.51 -0.10
C ARG A 39 -9.43 -32.11 0.41
N THR A 40 -9.32 -31.93 1.73
CA THR A 40 -9.45 -30.62 2.39
C THR A 40 -8.10 -30.14 2.88
N ARG A 41 -7.79 -28.85 2.72
CA ARG A 41 -6.65 -28.20 3.38
C ARG A 41 -7.10 -26.91 4.07
N GLU A 42 -6.42 -26.57 5.15
CA GLU A 42 -6.57 -25.25 5.78
C GLU A 42 -5.62 -24.25 5.12
N VAL A 43 -6.19 -23.14 4.66
CA VAL A 43 -5.45 -22.04 4.03
C VAL A 43 -5.57 -20.79 4.91
N PRO A 44 -4.46 -20.07 5.18
CA PRO A 44 -4.51 -18.87 5.99
C PRO A 44 -5.29 -17.77 5.30
N VAL A 45 -6.19 -17.12 6.04
CA VAL A 45 -6.87 -15.90 5.60
C VAL A 45 -6.06 -14.72 6.11
N MET A 46 -5.62 -13.88 5.18
CA MET A 46 -4.84 -12.68 5.48
C MET A 46 -5.76 -11.45 5.48
N GLY A 47 -5.55 -10.54 6.42
CA GLY A 47 -6.36 -9.33 6.56
C GLY A 47 -5.57 -8.16 7.14
N LEU A 48 -6.10 -6.96 6.94
CA LEU A 48 -5.56 -5.73 7.52
C LEU A 48 -6.00 -5.62 8.99
N VAL A 49 -5.03 -5.47 9.87
CA VAL A 49 -5.23 -5.24 11.30
C VAL A 49 -4.59 -3.91 11.67
N TYR A 50 -5.33 -3.07 12.40
CA TYR A 50 -4.82 -1.80 12.88
C TYR A 50 -4.27 -1.97 14.29
N ARG A 51 -3.00 -1.58 14.50
CA ARG A 51 -2.43 -1.44 15.84
C ARG A 51 -1.96 -0.03 16.10
N ASP A 52 -1.88 0.32 17.37
CA ASP A 52 -1.25 1.56 17.77
C ASP A 52 0.26 1.45 17.50
N MET A 53 0.83 2.54 16.99
CA MET A 53 2.26 2.63 16.70
C MET A 53 3.06 2.75 17.99
N THR A 54 4.27 2.22 17.98
CA THR A 54 5.23 2.41 19.06
C THR A 54 5.85 3.81 18.98
N GLU A 55 6.41 4.29 20.09
CA GLU A 55 7.07 5.61 20.16
C GLU A 55 8.24 5.72 19.17
N GLU A 56 8.97 4.61 18.95
CA GLU A 56 10.09 4.53 18.00
C GLU A 56 9.61 4.71 16.55
N GLU A 57 8.55 4.01 16.14
CA GLU A 57 7.98 4.14 14.81
C GLU A 57 7.40 5.54 14.56
N ILE A 58 6.88 6.19 15.60
CA ILE A 58 6.40 7.59 15.51
C ILE A 58 7.59 8.53 15.33
N ALA A 59 8.66 8.35 16.10
CA ALA A 59 9.86 9.18 16.00
C ALA A 59 10.53 9.06 14.63
N GLU A 60 10.56 7.86 14.03
CA GLU A 60 11.09 7.65 12.67
C GLU A 60 10.25 8.40 11.62
N ILE A 61 8.93 8.38 11.73
CA ILE A 61 8.04 9.15 10.84
C ILE A 61 8.26 10.65 10.99
N GLU A 62 8.37 11.14 12.21
CA GLU A 62 8.63 12.56 12.48
C GLU A 62 10.00 12.99 11.94
N GLN A 63 11.02 12.13 12.10
CA GLN A 63 12.34 12.37 11.52
C GLN A 63 12.27 12.45 9.99
N MET A 64 11.63 11.48 9.33
CA MET A 64 11.47 11.50 7.88
C MET A 64 10.71 12.76 7.41
N GLN A 65 9.67 13.18 8.13
CA GLN A 65 8.94 14.42 7.80
C GLN A 65 9.83 15.67 7.95
N SER A 66 10.71 15.70 8.95
CA SER A 66 11.64 16.81 9.16
C SER A 66 12.74 16.89 8.09
N GLU A 67 13.04 15.76 7.43
CA GLU A 67 14.00 15.69 6.32
C GLU A 67 13.39 16.05 4.96
N VAL A 68 12.06 16.11 4.84
CA VAL A 68 11.41 16.62 3.64
C VAL A 68 11.65 18.13 3.57
N PRO A 69 12.40 18.64 2.58
CA PRO A 69 12.64 20.07 2.48
C PRO A 69 11.31 20.79 2.28
N GLU A 70 11.13 21.90 3.00
CA GLU A 70 10.01 22.79 2.73
C GLU A 70 10.06 23.23 1.26
N PRO A 71 8.90 23.28 0.58
CA PRO A 71 8.89 23.70 -0.82
C PRO A 71 9.45 25.13 -0.93
N GLU A 72 10.60 25.27 -1.58
CA GLU A 72 11.16 26.59 -1.87
C GLU A 72 10.28 27.31 -2.91
N ALA A 73 10.06 28.61 -2.71
CA ALA A 73 9.34 29.44 -3.67
C ALA A 73 10.01 29.35 -5.05
N THR A 74 9.22 29.01 -6.07
CA THR A 74 9.72 28.90 -7.44
C THR A 74 10.12 30.27 -7.99
N ALA A 75 10.81 30.30 -9.13
CA ALA A 75 11.09 31.56 -9.82
C ALA A 75 9.79 32.26 -10.26
N GLU A 76 8.76 31.48 -10.62
CA GLU A 76 7.45 31.98 -11.03
C GLU A 76 6.71 32.62 -9.85
N ASP A 77 6.70 31.98 -8.68
CA ASP A 77 6.08 32.55 -7.45
C ASP A 77 6.71 33.89 -7.07
N ARG A 78 8.03 34.01 -7.24
CA ARG A 78 8.76 35.26 -6.99
C ARG A 78 8.39 36.36 -7.99
N ILE A 79 8.20 36.00 -9.25
CA ILE A 79 7.77 36.93 -10.30
C ILE A 79 6.32 37.37 -10.05
N GLU A 80 5.42 36.44 -9.74
CA GLU A 80 4.01 36.76 -9.47
C GLU A 80 3.87 37.69 -8.26
N ALA A 81 4.59 37.43 -7.16
CA ALA A 81 4.61 38.31 -6.00
C ALA A 81 5.11 39.72 -6.34
N GLN A 82 6.13 39.82 -7.21
CA GLN A 82 6.65 41.11 -7.67
C GLN A 82 5.62 41.85 -8.54
N VAL A 83 4.96 41.15 -9.46
CA VAL A 83 3.90 41.73 -10.30
C VAL A 83 2.75 42.24 -9.44
N MET A 84 2.29 41.42 -8.48
CA MET A 84 1.23 41.80 -7.54
C MET A 84 1.60 43.03 -6.71
N TYR A 85 2.84 43.09 -6.19
CA TYR A 85 3.34 44.25 -5.47
C TYR A 85 3.37 45.50 -6.35
N THR A 86 3.88 45.38 -7.58
CA THR A 86 3.91 46.53 -8.50
C THR A 86 2.52 47.00 -8.87
N ALA A 87 1.57 46.10 -9.12
CA ALA A 87 0.19 46.43 -9.42
C ALA A 87 -0.46 47.18 -8.25
N LEU A 88 -0.30 46.70 -7.02
CA LEU A 88 -0.82 47.37 -5.82
C LEU A 88 -0.23 48.78 -5.65
N MET A 89 1.09 48.92 -5.82
CA MET A 89 1.73 50.23 -5.72
C MET A 89 1.26 51.20 -6.81
N THR A 90 1.08 50.73 -8.05
CA THR A 90 0.56 51.57 -9.13
C THR A 90 -0.89 51.95 -8.93
N ASP A 91 -1.72 51.04 -8.39
CA ASP A 91 -3.13 51.30 -8.11
C ASP A 91 -3.27 52.37 -7.02
N THR A 92 -2.51 52.24 -5.92
CA THR A 92 -2.51 53.25 -4.84
C THR A 92 -1.97 54.62 -5.28
N LEU A 93 -1.08 54.68 -6.27
CA LEU A 93 -0.57 55.94 -6.82
C LEU A 93 -1.58 56.58 -7.78
N LEU A 94 -2.26 55.78 -8.60
CA LEU A 94 -3.29 56.26 -9.53
C LEU A 94 -4.56 56.73 -8.79
N GLU A 95 -4.97 56.05 -7.72
CA GLU A 95 -6.07 56.50 -6.85
C GLU A 95 -5.75 57.82 -6.12
N SER A 96 -4.48 58.24 -6.04
CA SER A 96 -4.08 59.50 -5.41
C SER A 96 -4.02 60.69 -6.39
N GLU A 97 -4.21 60.47 -7.69
CA GLU A 97 -4.21 61.52 -8.73
C GLU A 97 -5.62 61.94 -9.20
N GLU A 98 -6.70 61.42 -8.58
CA GLU A 98 -8.11 61.80 -8.80
C GLU A 98 -8.64 62.75 -7.69
#